data_AF-A0A523XZX9-F1
#
_entry.id   AF-A0A523XZX9-F1
#
_cell.length_a   1.000
_cell.length_b   1.000
_cell.length_c   1.000
_cell.angle_alpha   90.00
_cell.angle_beta   90.00
_cell.angle_gamma   90.00
#
_symmetry.space_group_name_H-M   'P 1'
#
loop_
_entity.id
_entity.type
_entity.pdbx_description
1 polymer ?
#
loop_
_entity_poly.entity_id
_entity_poly.type
_entity_poly.pdbx_seq_one_letter_code
_entity_poly.pdbx_strand_id
1 'polypeptide(L)'
;MKKILILIPFFYILTLFQTSFFTHFNIFLEGGFLGWALNLILIAVILIMVFDPHTKISVGAAFIGGFFLDIFSENFIGFHILILVIFAFFIKFILRKYVR
;
A
#
# COMPACT_ATOMS: atom_id res chain seq x y z
N MET A 1 2.34 11.44 -15.44
CA MET A 1 1.93 10.10 -15.93
C MET A 1 3.10 9.10 -15.93
N LYS A 2 4.28 9.44 -16.49
CA LYS A 2 5.47 8.57 -16.45
C LYS A 2 5.83 8.00 -15.06
N LYS A 3 5.74 8.82 -14.00
CA LYS A 3 5.98 8.38 -12.61
C LYS A 3 4.96 7.33 -12.11
N ILE A 4 3.71 7.38 -12.58
CA ILE A 4 2.67 6.39 -12.21
C ILE A 4 2.94 5.06 -12.91
N LEU A 5 3.45 5.08 -14.15
CA LEU A 5 3.83 3.86 -14.86
C LEU A 5 4.96 3.11 -14.15
N ILE A 6 5.86 3.81 -13.46
CA ILE A 6 6.92 3.19 -12.63
C ILE A 6 6.37 2.50 -11.38
N LEU A 7 5.24 2.96 -10.84
CA LEU A 7 4.64 2.36 -9.64
C LEU A 7 4.11 0.95 -9.91
N ILE A 8 3.67 0.66 -11.14
CA ILE A 8 3.13 -0.66 -11.50
C ILE A 8 4.18 -1.77 -11.31
N PRO A 9 5.35 -1.75 -11.98
CA PRO A 9 6.37 -2.77 -11.78
C PRO A 9 6.94 -2.75 -10.36
N PHE A 10 7.03 -1.57 -9.72
CA PHE A 10 7.49 -1.45 -8.34
C PHE A 10 6.58 -2.21 -7.35
N PHE A 11 5.28 -1.93 -7.37
CA PHE A 11 4.32 -2.62 -6.50
C PHE A 11 4.16 -4.09 -6.87
N TYR A 12 4.26 -4.45 -8.15
CA TYR A 12 4.26 -5.83 -8.58
C TYR A 12 5.40 -6.63 -7.96
N ILE A 13 6.65 -6.13 -8.05
CA ILE A 13 7.82 -6.78 -7.44
C ILE A 13 7.67 -6.88 -5.93
N LEU A 14 7.22 -5.81 -5.27
CA LEU A 14 6.96 -5.79 -3.83
C LEU A 14 5.94 -6.85 -3.42
N THR A 15 4.84 -6.96 -4.18
CA THR A 15 3.77 -7.93 -3.90
C THR A 15 4.31 -9.34 -4.05
N LEU A 16 5.01 -9.65 -5.16
CA LEU A 16 5.62 -10.95 -5.37
C LEU A 16 6.63 -11.30 -4.28
N PHE A 17 7.46 -10.35 -3.87
CA PHE A 17 8.41 -10.57 -2.78
C PHE A 17 7.67 -10.85 -1.46
N GLN A 18 6.65 -10.05 -1.13
CA GLN A 18 5.83 -10.28 0.05
C GLN A 18 5.15 -11.65 0.02
N THR A 19 4.47 -12.02 -1.07
CA THR A 19 3.73 -13.28 -1.16
C THR A 19 4.63 -14.50 -1.25
N SER A 20 5.85 -14.37 -1.77
CA SER A 20 6.80 -15.50 -1.89
C SER A 20 7.55 -15.76 -0.59
N PHE A 21 7.99 -14.70 0.10
CA PHE A 21 8.82 -14.84 1.29
C PHE A 21 8.01 -14.77 2.59
N PHE A 22 7.05 -13.85 2.71
CA PHE A 22 6.39 -13.59 3.99
C PHE A 22 5.31 -14.62 4.33
N THR A 23 4.80 -15.35 3.35
CA THR A 23 3.92 -16.51 3.56
C THR A 23 4.57 -17.59 4.43
N HIS A 24 5.89 -17.76 4.33
CA HIS A 24 6.64 -18.71 5.16
C HIS A 24 6.82 -18.23 6.62
N PHE A 25 6.71 -16.93 6.86
CA PHE A 25 6.74 -16.33 8.21
C PHE A 25 5.32 -16.20 8.81
N ASN A 26 4.28 -16.48 8.02
CA ASN A 26 2.88 -16.32 8.41
C ASN A 26 2.43 -17.34 9.46
N ILE A 27 3.15 -18.47 9.58
CA ILE A 27 2.91 -19.51 10.61
C ILE A 27 3.04 -18.95 12.04
N PHE A 28 3.78 -17.85 12.25
CA PHE A 28 3.90 -17.18 13.56
C PHE A 28 3.00 -15.93 13.70
N LEU A 29 2.32 -15.50 12.64
CA LEU A 29 1.70 -14.17 12.53
C LEU A 29 0.22 -14.20 12.11
N GLU A 30 -0.33 -15.37 11.79
CA GLU A 30 -1.76 -15.59 11.51
C GLU A 30 -2.63 -15.15 12.70
N GLY A 31 -3.12 -13.92 12.65
CA GLY A 31 -4.09 -13.36 13.61
C GLY A 31 -3.58 -12.21 14.48
N GLY A 32 -2.29 -11.87 14.42
CA GLY A 32 -1.70 -10.78 15.21
C GLY A 32 -1.58 -9.45 14.44
N PHE A 33 -1.67 -8.32 15.15
CA PHE A 33 -1.39 -6.97 14.63
C PHE A 33 -0.06 -6.86 13.85
N LEU A 34 0.93 -7.68 14.21
CA LEU A 34 2.23 -7.75 13.53
C LEU A 34 2.16 -8.26 12.08
N GLY A 35 1.22 -9.17 11.75
CA GLY A 35 1.05 -9.65 10.38
C GLY A 35 0.56 -8.54 9.45
N TRP A 36 -0.30 -7.66 9.96
CA TRP A 36 -0.74 -6.45 9.25
C TRP A 36 0.35 -5.39 9.18
N ALA A 37 1.16 -5.24 10.24
CA ALA A 37 2.22 -4.25 10.31
C ALA A 37 3.37 -4.50 9.31
N LEU A 38 3.63 -5.76 8.94
CA LEU A 38 4.67 -6.14 7.97
C LEU A 38 4.17 -6.19 6.53
N ASN A 39 3.07 -5.50 6.21
CA ASN A 39 2.62 -5.36 4.83
C ASN A 39 3.51 -4.32 4.09
N LEU A 40 4.42 -4.82 3.26
CA LEU A 40 5.38 -4.01 2.51
C LEU A 40 4.69 -3.01 1.58
N ILE A 41 3.52 -3.36 1.03
CA ILE A 41 2.74 -2.48 0.17
C ILE A 41 2.18 -1.31 1.00
N LEU A 42 1.60 -1.61 2.16
CA LEU A 42 1.10 -0.57 3.08
C LEU A 42 2.22 0.40 3.49
N ILE A 43 3.37 -0.14 3.90
CA ILE A 43 4.55 0.67 4.27
C ILE A 43 4.99 1.54 3.09
N ALA A 44 5.13 0.98 1.89
CA ALA A 44 5.53 1.72 0.70
C ALA A 44 4.53 2.84 0.36
N VAL A 45 3.22 2.57 0.45
CA VAL A 45 2.17 3.57 0.22
C VAL A 45 2.27 4.71 1.24
N ILE A 46 2.46 4.40 2.52
CA ILE A 46 2.62 5.40 3.57
C ILE A 46 3.89 6.24 3.33
N LEU A 47 5.02 5.63 3.01
CA LEU A 47 6.26 6.36 2.71
C LEU A 47 6.07 7.31 1.53
N ILE A 48 5.45 6.83 0.44
CA ILE A 48 5.16 7.69 -0.73
C ILE A 48 4.24 8.86 -0.33
N MET A 49 3.27 8.65 0.56
CA MET A 49 2.41 9.73 1.05
C MET A 49 3.13 10.74 1.92
N VAL A 50 4.02 10.28 2.79
CA VAL A 50 4.77 11.16 3.69
C VAL A 50 5.77 12.01 2.91
N PHE A 51 6.47 11.42 1.94
CA PHE A 51 7.45 12.14 1.11
C PHE A 51 6.81 12.98 -0.01
N ASP A 52 5.64 12.58 -0.52
CA ASP A 52 4.94 13.31 -1.57
C ASP A 52 3.42 13.46 -1.29
N PRO A 53 3.03 14.22 -0.25
CA PRO A 53 1.64 14.33 0.19
C PRO A 53 0.77 15.11 -0.81
N HIS A 54 1.35 16.03 -1.58
CA HIS A 54 0.57 16.97 -2.39
C HIS A 54 0.24 16.44 -3.79
N THR A 55 1.05 15.54 -4.36
CA THR A 55 0.83 15.11 -5.73
C THR A 55 -0.30 14.09 -5.88
N LYS A 56 -0.70 13.87 -7.14
CA LYS A 56 -1.62 12.79 -7.52
C LYS A 56 -0.95 11.40 -7.46
N ILE A 57 0.37 11.34 -7.25
CA ILE A 57 1.16 10.11 -7.25
C ILE A 57 0.84 9.31 -5.99
N SER A 58 0.68 9.96 -4.83
CA SER A 58 0.33 9.30 -3.58
C SER A 58 -1.03 8.58 -3.63
N VAL A 59 -2.04 9.21 -4.24
CA VAL A 59 -3.36 8.57 -4.45
C VAL A 59 -3.26 7.45 -5.47
N GLY A 60 -2.49 7.64 -6.55
CA GLY A 60 -2.22 6.59 -7.53
C GLY A 60 -1.50 5.38 -6.92
N ALA A 61 -0.56 5.60 -5.99
CA ALA A 61 0.14 4.56 -5.26
C ALA A 61 -0.81 3.77 -4.36
N ALA A 62 -1.71 4.44 -3.63
CA ALA A 62 -2.73 3.77 -2.82
C ALA A 62 -3.66 2.89 -3.68
N PHE A 63 -4.08 3.39 -4.84
CA PHE A 63 -4.94 2.63 -5.74
C PHE A 63 -4.21 1.42 -6.34
N ILE A 64 -3.01 1.60 -6.90
CA ILE A 64 -2.23 0.52 -7.53
C ILE A 64 -1.80 -0.51 -6.47
N GLY A 65 -1.32 -0.05 -5.31
CA GLY A 65 -0.94 -0.93 -4.21
C GLY A 65 -2.14 -1.72 -3.67
N GLY A 66 -3.30 -1.09 -3.50
CA GLY A 66 -4.52 -1.78 -3.09
C GLY A 66 -5.00 -2.79 -4.11
N PHE A 67 -4.90 -2.46 -5.40
CA PHE A 67 -5.27 -3.38 -6.48
C PHE A 67 -4.39 -4.64 -6.47
N PHE A 68 -3.07 -4.48 -6.29
CA PHE A 68 -2.18 -5.63 -6.16
C PHE A 68 -2.43 -6.43 -4.88
N LEU A 69 -2.71 -5.77 -3.74
CA LEU A 69 -3.13 -6.50 -2.54
C LEU A 69 -4.39 -7.32 -2.78
N ASP A 70 -5.39 -6.74 -3.45
CA ASP A 70 -6.64 -7.41 -3.75
C ASP A 70 -6.42 -8.65 -4.65
N ILE A 71 -5.67 -8.52 -5.74
CA ILE A 71 -5.40 -9.62 -6.69
C ILE A 71 -4.69 -10.81 -6.01
N PHE A 72 -3.75 -10.50 -5.13
CA PHE A 72 -2.90 -11.50 -4.47
C PHE A 72 -3.43 -11.91 -3.09
N SER A 73 -4.64 -11.48 -2.73
CA SER A 73 -5.34 -11.89 -1.51
C SER A 73 -6.58 -12.72 -1.84
N GLU A 74 -7.10 -13.43 -0.84
CA GLU A 74 -8.37 -14.15 -0.95
C GLU A 74 -9.60 -13.21 -0.79
N ASN A 75 -9.38 -11.90 -0.63
CA ASN A 75 -10.45 -10.92 -0.42
C ASN A 75 -11.07 -10.45 -1.75
N PHE A 76 -12.24 -9.81 -1.64
CA PHE A 76 -12.93 -9.23 -2.80
C PHE A 76 -12.12 -8.10 -3.44
N ILE A 77 -12.09 -8.07 -4.78
CA ILE A 77 -11.40 -7.03 -5.55
C ILE A 77 -12.04 -5.66 -5.27
N GLY A 78 -11.28 -4.73 -4.70
CA GLY A 78 -11.76 -3.42 -4.28
C GLY A 78 -11.71 -3.19 -2.77
N PHE A 79 -11.56 -4.26 -1.96
CA PHE A 79 -11.51 -4.14 -0.51
C PHE A 79 -10.28 -3.35 -0.04
N HIS A 80 -9.08 -3.77 -0.43
CA HIS A 80 -7.84 -3.09 -0.04
C HIS A 80 -7.68 -1.76 -0.77
N ILE A 81 -8.17 -1.64 -2.01
CA ILE A 81 -8.23 -0.34 -2.72
C ILE A 81 -8.99 0.68 -1.87
N LEU A 82 -10.21 0.33 -1.43
CA LEU A 82 -11.05 1.27 -0.68
C LEU A 82 -10.37 1.69 0.62
N ILE A 83 -9.83 0.73 1.38
CA ILE A 83 -9.13 0.99 2.65
C ILE A 83 -7.92 1.90 2.41
N LEU A 84 -7.04 1.57 1.47
CA LEU A 84 -5.83 2.35 1.22
C LEU A 84 -6.14 3.75 0.69
N VAL A 85 -7.17 3.91 -0.14
CA VAL A 85 -7.59 5.22 -0.63
C VAL A 85 -8.20 6.07 0.48
N ILE A 86 -9.05 5.50 1.35
CA ILE A 86 -9.56 6.23 2.53
C ILE A 86 -8.40 6.66 3.43
N PHE A 87 -7.47 5.74 3.69
CA PHE A 87 -6.28 6.01 4.48
C PHE A 87 -5.39 7.09 3.84
N ALA A 88 -5.28 7.07 2.50
CA ALA A 88 -4.59 8.10 1.72
C ALA A 88 -5.14 9.49 1.99
N PHE A 89 -6.46 9.63 1.90
CA PHE A 89 -7.12 10.91 2.12
C PHE A 89 -6.97 11.35 3.57
N PHE A 90 -7.07 10.44 4.53
CA PHE A 90 -6.89 10.73 5.95
C PHE A 90 -5.48 11.24 6.26
N ILE A 91 -4.43 10.53 5.82
CA ILE A 91 -3.03 10.95 5.99
C ILE A 91 -2.79 12.29 5.31
N LYS A 92 -3.26 12.44 4.07
CA LYS A 92 -3.10 13.70 3.31
C LYS A 92 -3.77 14.87 4.00
N PHE A 93 -4.95 14.65 4.59
CA PHE A 93 -5.65 15.66 5.36
C PHE A 93 -4.85 16.09 6.61
N ILE A 94 -4.28 15.13 7.34
CA ILE A 94 -3.43 15.41 8.50
C ILE A 94 -2.15 16.12 8.07
N LEU A 95 -1.38 15.54 7.14
CA LEU A 95 -0.07 16.06 6.75
C LEU A 95 -0.15 17.47 6.15
N ARG A 96 -1.21 17.81 5.41
CA ARG A 96 -1.43 19.17 4.91
C ARG A 96 -1.47 20.23 6.02
N LYS A 97 -1.85 19.85 7.24
CA LYS A 97 -1.92 20.76 8.38
C LYS A 97 -0.55 20.95 9.06
N TYR A 98 0.34 19.97 8.97
CA TYR A 98 1.58 19.91 9.76
C TYR A 98 2.87 20.02 8.94
N VAL A 99 2.85 19.66 7.66
CA VAL A 99 4.01 19.70 6.76
C VAL A 99 3.70 20.70 5.66
N ARG A 100 4.46 21.80 5.62
CA ARG A 100 4.27 22.94 4.71
C ARG A 100 5.31 22.92 3.60
#